data_AF-A0A4P7H6J0-F1
#
_entry.id   AF-A0A4P7H6J0-F1
#
_cell.length_a   1.000
_cell.length_b   1.000
_cell.length_c   1.000
_cell.angle_alpha   90.00
_cell.angle_beta   90.00
_cell.angle_gamma   90.00
#
_symmetry.space_group_name_H-M   'P 1'
#
loop_
_entity.id
_entity.type
_entity.pdbx_description
1 polymer ?
#
loop_
_entity_poly.entity_id
_entity_poly.type
_entity_poly.pdbx_seq_one_letter_code
_entity_poly.pdbx_strand_id
1 'polypeptide(L)' 'MGKNAWVGLQIVGIVVMVASAQAVIRLLIDHSKSQVWGLLDWVPGGWGGQLAVLVVLAAAGALLADRANRKVKLLEA' A
#
# COMPACT_ATOMS: atom_id res chain seq x y z
N MET A 1 6.91 -5.88 -21.49
CA MET A 1 7.56 -5.17 -20.38
C MET A 1 8.88 -5.85 -20.08
N GLY A 2 10.00 -5.10 -20.11
CA GLY A 2 11.32 -5.64 -19.75
C GLY A 2 11.49 -5.84 -18.25
N LYS A 3 12.54 -6.57 -17.84
CA LYS A 3 12.87 -6.86 -16.42
C LYS A 3 12.85 -5.61 -15.54
N ASN A 4 13.44 -4.52 -16.03
CA ASN A 4 13.52 -3.24 -15.32
C ASN A 4 12.13 -2.65 -14.99
N ALA A 5 11.14 -2.88 -15.85
CA ALA A 5 9.77 -2.43 -15.60
C ALA A 5 9.09 -3.23 -14.48
N TRP A 6 9.36 -4.55 -14.39
CA TRP A 6 8.85 -5.38 -13.30
C TRP A 6 9.53 -5.08 -11.97
N VAL A 7 10.84 -4.82 -11.98
CA VAL A 7 11.57 -4.35 -10.80
C VAL A 7 11.01 -3.00 -10.31
N GLY A 8 10.75 -2.07 -11.23
CA GLY A 8 10.10 -0.79 -10.90
C GLY A 8 8.73 -1.00 -10.24
N LEU A 9 7.90 -1.89 -10.80
CA LEU A 9 6.58 -2.21 -10.22
C LEU A 9 6.69 -2.87 -8.84
N GLN A 10 7.69 -3.72 -8.63
CA GLN A 10 7.95 -4.35 -7.33
C GLN A 10 8.26 -3.32 -6.25
N ILE A 11 9.14 -2.36 -6.56
CA ILE A 11 9.52 -1.28 -5.64
C ILE A 11 8.29 -0.45 -5.30
N VAL A 12 7.51 -0.04 -6.30
CA VAL A 12 6.27 0.74 -6.07
C VAL A 12 5.29 -0.04 -5.20
N GLY A 13 5.09 -1.33 -5.47
CA GLY A 13 4.20 -2.18 -4.65
C GLY A 13 4.65 -2.26 -3.19
N ILE A 14 5.95 -2.41 -2.93
CA ILE A 14 6.51 -2.43 -1.58
C ILE A 14 6.31 -1.08 -0.88
N VAL A 15 6.62 0.04 -1.55
CA VAL A 15 6.47 1.38 -0.97
C VAL A 15 5.01 1.65 -0.60
N VAL A 16 4.07 1.34 -1.50
CA VAL A 16 2.63 1.49 -1.24
C VAL A 16 2.21 0.62 -0.06
N MET A 17 2.65 -0.64 -0.02
CA MET A 17 2.33 -1.57 1.07
C MET A 17 2.82 -1.03 2.42
N VAL A 18 4.10 -0.65 2.51
CA VAL A 18 4.72 -0.19 3.76
C VAL A 18 4.11 1.12 4.23
N ALA A 19 3.95 2.10 3.34
CA ALA A 19 3.33 3.39 3.69
C ALA A 19 1.89 3.20 4.19
N SER A 20 1.10 2.35 3.52
CA SER A 20 -0.26 2.06 3.93
C SER A 20 -0.31 1.34 5.27
N ALA A 21 0.54 0.34 5.49
CA ALA A 21 0.63 -0.37 6.77
C ALA A 21 1.05 0.56 7.91
N GLN A 22 2.02 1.45 7.68
CA GLN A 22 2.40 2.46 8.67
C GLN A 22 1.27 3.42 8.99
N ALA A 23 0.49 3.84 7.98
CA ALA A 23 -0.67 4.68 8.18
C ALA A 23 -1.77 3.97 9.00
N VAL A 24 -2.01 2.67 8.77
CA VAL A 24 -2.94 1.86 9.60
C VAL A 24 -2.48 1.84 11.05
N ILE A 25 -1.21 1.48 11.31
CA ILE A 25 -0.66 1.40 12.67
C ILE A 25 -0.79 2.75 13.37
N ARG A 26 -0.47 3.84 12.68
CA ARG A 26 -0.57 5.21 13.23
C ARG A 26 -2.02 5.60 13.51
N LEU A 27 -2.95 5.27 12.62
CA LEU A 27 -4.37 5.55 12.79
C LEU A 27 -5.01 4.77 13.95
N LEU A 28 -4.48 3.57 14.25
CA LEU A 28 -4.88 2.78 15.41
C LEU A 28 -4.33 3.33 16.73
N ILE A 29 -3.07 3.79 16.74
CA ILE A 29 -2.39 4.25 17.97
C ILE A 29 -2.73 5.71 18.30
N ASP A 30 -2.80 6.57 17.29
CA ASP A 30 -2.99 8.02 17.45
C ASP A 30 -4.16 8.51 16.58
N HIS A 31 -5.36 8.03 16.91
CA HIS A 31 -6.59 8.37 16.17
C HIS A 31 -6.95 9.87 16.26
N SER A 32 -6.41 10.61 17.23
CA SER A 32 -6.77 12.01 17.48
C SER A 32 -5.91 13.02 16.70
N LYS A 33 -4.70 12.64 16.25
CA LYS A 33 -3.86 13.47 15.36
C LYS A 33 -3.69 12.90 13.95
N SER A 34 -3.92 11.60 13.78
CA SER A 34 -3.65 10.91 12.53
C SER A 34 -4.85 10.87 11.61
N GLN A 35 -5.48 12.01 11.34
CA GLN A 35 -6.45 12.14 10.26
C GLN A 35 -5.75 12.15 8.89
N VAL A 36 -4.74 11.30 8.67
CA VAL A 36 -4.03 11.03 7.40
C VAL A 36 -3.72 12.27 6.52
N TRP A 37 -3.50 13.44 7.13
CA TRP A 37 -3.34 14.77 6.49
C TRP A 37 -4.57 15.32 5.75
N GLY A 38 -5.78 14.86 6.07
CA GLY A 38 -7.02 15.17 5.36
C GLY A 38 -7.17 14.43 4.03
N LEU A 39 -6.17 13.64 3.62
CA LEU A 39 -6.16 12.94 2.33
C LEU A 39 -7.30 11.92 2.20
N LEU A 40 -7.78 11.38 3.31
CA LEU A 40 -8.88 10.41 3.35
C LEU A 40 -10.16 10.99 3.97
N ASP A 41 -10.27 12.31 4.15
CA ASP A 41 -11.48 12.91 4.75
C ASP A 41 -12.70 12.87 3.85
N TRP A 42 -12.47 12.73 2.54
CA TRP A 42 -13.53 12.51 1.56
C TRP A 42 -14.13 11.11 1.65
N VAL A 43 -13.49 10.17 2.37
CA VAL A 43 -13.96 8.79 2.50
C VAL A 43 -15.15 8.74 3.47
N PRO A 44 -16.33 8.28 3.03
CA PRO A 44 -17.47 8.11 3.93
C PRO A 44 -17.17 7.05 4.99
N GLY A 45 -17.65 7.27 6.22
CA GLY A 45 -17.43 6.36 7.35
C GLY A 45 -16.33 6.80 8.33
N GLY A 46 -15.75 7.99 8.15
CA GLY A 46 -14.80 8.59 9.08
C GLY A 46 -13.62 7.66 9.36
N TRP A 47 -13.22 7.54 10.63
CA TRP A 47 -12.09 6.71 11.06
C TRP A 47 -12.16 5.25 10.56
N GLY A 48 -13.34 4.62 10.62
CA GLY A 48 -13.53 3.23 10.19
C GLY A 48 -13.39 3.05 8.67
N GLY A 49 -13.92 4.01 7.90
CA GLY A 49 -13.76 4.03 6.44
C GLY A 49 -12.31 4.24 6.02
N GLN A 50 -11.61 5.16 6.68
CA GLN A 50 -10.20 5.44 6.44
C GLN A 50 -9.31 4.21 6.71
N LEU A 51 -9.55 3.51 7.82
CA LEU A 51 -8.84 2.26 8.13
C LEU A 51 -9.06 1.19 7.06
N ALA A 52 -10.30 0.98 6.63
CA ALA A 52 -10.62 -0.01 5.60
C ALA A 52 -9.89 0.28 4.28
N VAL A 53 -9.87 1.54 3.84
CA VAL A 53 -9.15 1.97 2.62
C VAL A 53 -7.66 1.70 2.74
N LEU A 54 -7.03 2.05 3.87
CA LEU A 54 -5.60 1.81 4.06
C LEU A 54 -5.24 0.33 4.09
N VAL A 55 -6.08 -0.52 4.69
CA VAL A 55 -5.91 -1.98 4.67
C VAL A 55 -6.01 -2.53 3.24
N VAL A 56 -6.99 -2.06 2.46
CA VAL A 56 -7.14 -2.45 1.04
C VAL A 56 -5.92 -2.01 0.23
N LEU A 57 -5.43 -0.80 0.45
CA LEU A 57 -4.25 -0.27 -0.25
C LEU A 57 -2.98 -1.06 0.11
N ALA A 58 -2.82 -1.44 1.38
CA ALA A 58 -1.73 -2.29 1.82
C ALA A 58 -1.77 -3.66 1.14
N ALA A 59 -2.94 -4.29 1.08
CA ALA A 59 -3.14 -5.57 0.40
C ALA A 59 -2.87 -5.47 -1.10
N ALA A 60 -3.33 -4.40 -1.76
CA ALA A 60 -3.06 -4.15 -3.17
C ALA A 60 -1.55 -3.98 -3.45
N GLY A 61 -0.84 -3.22 -2.61
CA GLY A 61 0.61 -3.07 -2.69
C GLY A 61 1.34 -4.41 -2.56
N ALA A 62 0.92 -5.26 -1.61
CA ALA A 62 1.48 -6.60 -1.41
C ALA A 62 1.27 -7.50 -2.65
N LEU A 63 0.06 -7.50 -3.22
CA LEU A 63 -0.25 -8.29 -4.42
C LEU A 63 0.54 -7.83 -5.65
N LEU A 64 0.71 -6.52 -5.82
CA LEU A 64 1.52 -5.94 -6.90
C LEU A 64 2.99 -6.34 -6.74
N ALA A 65 3.54 -6.22 -5.53
CA ALA A 65 4.91 -6.60 -5.23
C ALA A 65 5.16 -8.09 -5.47
N ASP A 66 4.26 -8.97 -5.00
CA ASP A 66 4.37 -10.41 -5.20
C ASP A 66 4.29 -10.79 -6.69
N ARG A 67 3.32 -10.23 -7.43
CA ARG A 67 3.18 -10.49 -8.87
C ARG A 67 4.42 -10.04 -9.64
N ALA A 68 4.96 -8.87 -9.31
CA ALA A 68 6.17 -8.36 -9.92
C ALA A 68 7.39 -9.25 -9.61
N ASN A 69 7.54 -9.68 -8.36
CA ASN A 69 8.61 -10.58 -7.93
C ASN A 69 8.59 -11.91 -8.71
N ARG A 70 7.42 -12.51 -8.90
CA ARG A 70 7.28 -13.74 -9.71
C ARG A 70 7.73 -13.52 -11.16
N LYS A 71 7.41 -12.36 -11.75
CA LYS A 71 7.81 -12.04 -13.12
C LYS A 71 9.30 -11.77 -13.24
N VAL A 72 9.91 -11.10 -12.27
CA VAL A 72 11.36 -10.91 -12.22
C VAL A 72 12.08 -12.26 -12.20
N LYS A 73 11.65 -13.19 -11.32
CA LYS A 73 12.24 -14.52 -11.20
C LYS A 73 12.14 -15.35 -12.48
N LEU A 74 11.03 -15.23 -13.22
CA LEU A 74 10.84 -15.90 -14.51
C LEU A 74 11.74 -15.35 -15.63
N LEU A 75 12.19 -14.10 -15.53
CA LEU A 75 13.10 -13.47 -16.49
C LEU A 75 14.58 -13.69 -16.13
N GLU A 76 14.85 -14.33 -14.99
CA GLU A 76 16.19 -14.72 -14.54
C GLU A 76 16.53 -16.19 -14.84
N ALA A 77 15.52 -16.99 -15.21
CA ALA A 77 15.64 -18.38 -15.62
C ALA A 77 15.84 -18.49 -17.14
#